data_AF-A0A953Q3E2-F1
#
_entry.id   AF-A0A953Q3E2-F1
#
_cell.length_a   1.000
_cell.length_b   1.000
_cell.length_c   1.000
_cell.angle_alpha   90.00
_cell.angle_beta   90.00
_cell.angle_gamma   90.00
#
_symmetry.space_group_name_H-M   'P 1'
#
loop_
_entity.id
_entity.type
_entity.pdbx_description
1 polymer ?
#
loop_
_entity_poly.entity_id
_entity_poly.type
_entity_poly.pdbx_seq_one_letter_code
_entity_poly.pdbx_strand_id
1 'polypeptide(L)'
;MATDSDVSDIRKEFQQAGFEVFGEPNLDAFEVKKDDCVWTVTRKDNRWVTTGPPWFIRRGERYELEDRGYQHFWFRDGKRVPVRRAELDTLHRFVEEVRYVLGIKVLYHESLGTTNARSVYDRLTGRPDRNLV
;
A
#
# COMPACT_ATOMS: atom_id res chain seq x y z
N MET A 1 28.03 -2.73 -3.79
CA MET A 1 27.81 -3.91 -4.66
C MET A 1 27.15 -4.95 -3.78
N ALA A 2 25.83 -4.88 -3.59
CA ALA A 2 25.15 -5.94 -2.86
C ALA A 2 24.96 -7.13 -3.77
N THR A 3 25.35 -8.28 -3.25
CA THR A 3 25.37 -9.57 -3.91
C THR A 3 23.96 -10.02 -4.26
N ASP A 4 23.83 -10.69 -5.41
CA ASP A 4 22.64 -11.38 -5.93
C ASP A 4 21.87 -12.20 -4.87
N SER A 5 22.60 -12.70 -3.86
CA SER A 5 22.07 -13.35 -2.64
C SER A 5 20.96 -12.56 -1.95
N ASP A 6 21.19 -11.27 -1.66
CA ASP A 6 20.30 -10.45 -0.82
C ASP A 6 18.94 -10.17 -1.52
N VAL A 7 18.94 -10.17 -2.86
CA VAL A 7 17.71 -10.06 -3.67
C VAL A 7 16.95 -11.39 -3.72
N SER A 8 17.69 -12.49 -3.88
CA SER A 8 17.10 -13.84 -3.86
C SER A 8 16.45 -14.15 -2.51
N ASP A 9 17.09 -13.72 -1.42
CA ASP A 9 16.64 -14.01 -0.05
C ASP A 9 15.33 -13.29 0.27
N ILE A 10 15.21 -11.98 0.00
CA ILE A 10 13.95 -11.26 0.28
C ILE A 10 12.77 -11.78 -0.53
N ARG A 11 12.98 -12.15 -1.81
CA ARG A 11 11.91 -12.69 -2.67
C ARG A 11 11.43 -14.04 -2.14
N LYS A 12 12.34 -14.88 -1.64
CA LYS A 12 12.00 -16.15 -0.99
C LYS A 12 11.24 -15.94 0.32
N GLU A 13 11.61 -14.94 1.12
CA GLU A 13 10.88 -14.60 2.35
C GLU A 13 9.42 -14.22 2.04
N PHE A 14 9.19 -13.40 1.01
CA PHE A 14 7.84 -13.10 0.52
C PHE A 14 7.09 -14.37 0.08
N GLN A 15 7.73 -15.24 -0.70
CA GLN A 15 7.11 -16.49 -1.15
C GLN A 15 6.77 -17.43 0.03
N GLN A 16 7.65 -17.53 1.04
CA GLN A 16 7.41 -18.31 2.26
C GLN A 16 6.27 -17.72 3.10
N ALA A 17 6.10 -16.40 3.10
CA ALA A 17 4.96 -15.72 3.70
C ALA A 17 3.66 -15.85 2.86
N GLY A 18 3.71 -16.55 1.73
CA GLY A 18 2.56 -16.84 0.88
C GLY A 18 2.22 -15.75 -0.13
N PHE A 19 3.17 -14.86 -0.44
CA PHE A 19 3.00 -13.87 -1.51
C PHE A 19 3.39 -14.46 -2.87
N GLU A 20 2.60 -14.12 -3.89
CA GLU A 20 3.03 -14.22 -5.28
C GLU A 20 3.99 -13.06 -5.56
N VAL A 21 5.15 -13.35 -6.17
CA VAL A 21 6.18 -12.35 -6.51
C VAL A 21 6.31 -12.25 -8.03
N PHE A 22 6.15 -11.06 -8.57
CA PHE A 22 6.21 -10.76 -10.00
C PHE A 22 7.37 -9.82 -10.33
N GLY A 23 8.05 -10.07 -11.44
CA GLY A 23 9.14 -9.22 -11.96
C GLY A 23 10.44 -9.99 -12.11
N GLU A 24 11.30 -9.51 -13.02
CA GLU A 24 12.56 -10.15 -13.36
C GLU A 24 13.50 -10.27 -12.13
N PRO A 25 14.11 -11.43 -11.87
CA PRO A 25 14.95 -11.67 -10.68
C PRO A 25 16.07 -10.66 -10.47
N ASN A 26 16.67 -10.18 -11.56
CA ASN A 26 17.87 -9.33 -11.54
C ASN A 26 17.55 -7.83 -11.52
N LEU A 27 16.27 -7.47 -11.37
CA LEU A 27 15.85 -6.08 -11.22
C LEU A 27 15.67 -5.72 -9.75
N ASP A 28 16.11 -4.52 -9.40
CA ASP A 28 15.90 -3.84 -8.11
C ASP A 28 14.44 -3.34 -7.93
N ALA A 29 13.49 -4.02 -8.58
CA ALA A 29 12.07 -3.76 -8.48
C ALA A 29 11.28 -5.04 -8.77
N PHE A 30 10.27 -5.32 -7.94
CA PHE A 30 9.31 -6.40 -8.13
C PHE A 30 7.96 -6.03 -7.51
N GLU A 31 6.90 -6.74 -7.89
CA GLU A 31 5.58 -6.62 -7.27
C GLU A 31 5.32 -7.83 -6.39
N VAL A 32 4.71 -7.60 -5.22
CA VAL A 32 4.19 -8.65 -4.35
C VAL A 32 2.67 -8.61 -4.35
N LYS A 33 2.05 -9.78 -4.39
CA LYS A 33 0.59 -9.93 -4.44
C LYS A 33 0.11 -11.00 -3.46
N LYS A 34 -0.99 -10.71 -2.76
CA LYS A 34 -1.70 -11.64 -1.89
C LYS A 34 -3.11 -11.11 -1.62
N ASP A 35 -4.11 -11.99 -1.57
CA ASP A 35 -5.51 -11.66 -1.25
C ASP A 35 -6.06 -10.43 -2.00
N ASP A 36 -5.95 -10.44 -3.33
CA ASP A 36 -6.34 -9.34 -4.23
C ASP A 36 -5.63 -7.99 -3.97
N CYS A 37 -4.56 -7.98 -3.18
CA CYS A 37 -3.74 -6.79 -2.95
C CYS A 37 -2.41 -6.90 -3.69
N VAL A 38 -1.90 -5.77 -4.20
CA VAL A 38 -0.62 -5.68 -4.90
C VAL A 38 0.17 -4.48 -4.40
N TRP A 39 1.48 -4.63 -4.23
CA TRP A 39 2.37 -3.51 -3.94
C TRP A 39 3.72 -3.67 -4.61
N THR A 40 4.28 -2.56 -5.07
CA THR A 40 5.61 -2.53 -5.67
C THR A 40 6.67 -2.36 -4.59
N VAL A 41 7.66 -3.24 -4.60
CA VAL A 41 8.86 -3.20 -3.77
C VAL A 41 10.04 -2.83 -4.67
N THR A 42 10.83 -1.85 -4.25
CA THR A 42 12.03 -1.41 -4.96
C THR A 42 13.21 -1.32 -4.02
N ARG A 43 14.42 -1.40 -4.58
CA ARG A 43 15.65 -1.19 -3.83
C ARG A 43 16.04 0.27 -3.88
N LYS A 44 16.19 0.91 -2.72
CA LYS A 44 16.73 2.27 -2.56
C LYS A 44 17.81 2.28 -1.50
N ASP A 45 18.96 2.88 -1.79
CA ASP A 45 20.10 2.98 -0.87
C ASP A 45 20.45 1.63 -0.20
N ASN A 46 20.48 0.57 -1.01
CA ASN A 46 20.76 -0.81 -0.59
C ASN A 46 19.72 -1.44 0.35
N ARG A 47 18.54 -0.82 0.51
CA ARG A 47 17.43 -1.34 1.32
C ARG A 47 16.18 -1.56 0.46
N TRP A 48 15.45 -2.63 0.74
CA TRP A 48 14.14 -2.87 0.14
C TRP A 48 13.07 -2.00 0.79
N VAL A 49 12.33 -1.27 -0.04
CA VAL A 49 11.27 -0.38 0.39
C VAL A 49 10.07 -0.49 -0.55
N THR A 50 8.89 -0.16 -0.05
CA THR A 50 7.70 -0.08 -0.88
C THR A 50 7.66 1.24 -1.66
N THR A 51 7.15 1.22 -2.89
CA THR A 51 7.00 2.40 -3.75
C THR A 51 5.56 2.54 -4.23
N GLY A 52 5.00 3.75 -4.15
CA GLY A 52 3.59 4.02 -4.43
C GLY A 52 2.65 3.48 -3.34
N PRO A 53 1.33 3.63 -3.52
CA PRO A 53 0.35 3.05 -2.60
C PRO A 53 0.20 1.53 -2.83
N PRO A 54 -0.31 0.79 -1.84
CA PRO A 54 -0.84 -0.54 -2.09
C PRO A 54 -2.13 -0.44 -2.93
N TRP A 55 -2.31 -1.40 -3.83
CA TRP A 55 -3.46 -1.48 -4.74
C TRP A 55 -4.38 -2.62 -4.34
N PHE A 56 -5.68 -2.41 -4.45
CA PHE A 56 -6.67 -3.47 -4.37
C PHE A 56 -7.17 -3.84 -5.77
N ILE A 57 -7.22 -5.12 -6.08
CA ILE A 57 -7.64 -5.66 -7.37
C ILE A 57 -9.12 -6.00 -7.31
N ARG A 58 -9.92 -5.37 -8.16
CA ARG A 58 -11.33 -5.68 -8.29
C ARG A 58 -11.68 -5.84 -9.76
N ARG A 59 -12.19 -7.00 -10.16
CA ARG A 59 -12.52 -7.31 -11.57
C ARG A 59 -11.31 -7.10 -12.52
N GLY A 60 -10.10 -7.44 -12.07
CA GLY A 60 -8.86 -7.29 -12.84
C GLY A 60 -8.31 -5.86 -12.89
N GLU A 61 -8.91 -4.93 -12.14
CA GLU A 61 -8.56 -3.52 -12.15
C GLU A 61 -7.94 -3.08 -10.82
N ARG A 62 -6.90 -2.24 -10.87
CA ARG A 62 -6.24 -1.66 -9.70
C ARG A 62 -7.01 -0.45 -9.18
N TYR A 63 -7.29 -0.42 -7.88
CA TYR A 63 -7.93 0.68 -7.18
C TYR A 63 -7.05 1.16 -6.03
N GLU A 64 -7.07 2.47 -5.80
CA GLU A 64 -6.44 3.10 -4.65
C GLU A 64 -7.47 3.27 -3.52
N LEU A 65 -7.01 3.21 -2.27
CA LEU A 65 -7.83 3.55 -1.12
C LEU A 65 -7.91 5.08 -0.97
N GLU A 66 -9.10 5.65 -1.18
CA GLU A 66 -9.42 7.06 -0.93
C GLU A 66 -10.25 7.20 0.35
N ASP A 67 -9.81 8.07 1.26
CA ASP A 67 -10.56 8.46 2.45
C ASP A 67 -11.14 9.85 2.30
N ARG A 68 -12.43 9.99 2.62
CA ARG A 68 -13.19 11.24 2.56
C ARG A 68 -13.63 11.76 3.92
N GLY A 69 -13.05 11.25 5.00
CA GLY A 69 -13.36 11.63 6.38
C GLY A 69 -14.62 10.97 6.95
N TYR A 70 -15.62 10.67 6.11
CA TYR A 70 -16.84 9.96 6.53
C TYR A 70 -16.90 8.49 6.08
N GLN A 71 -16.11 8.11 5.06
CA GLN A 71 -16.13 6.78 4.45
C GLN A 71 -14.87 6.58 3.58
N HIS A 72 -14.43 5.33 3.44
CA HIS A 72 -13.40 4.92 2.50
C HIS A 72 -13.98 4.43 1.16
N PHE A 73 -13.31 4.74 0.07
CA PHE A 73 -13.67 4.40 -1.31
C PHE A 73 -12.52 3.75 -2.05
N TRP A 74 -12.84 2.73 -2.84
CA TRP A 74 -11.99 2.29 -3.93
C TRP A 74 -12.09 3.32 -5.05
N PHE A 75 -10.99 4.00 -5.32
CA PHE A 75 -10.89 5.06 -6.32
C PHE A 75 -10.11 4.59 -7.54
N ARG A 76 -10.65 4.90 -8.72
CA ARG A 76 -9.98 4.74 -10.01
C ARG A 76 -10.58 5.70 -11.03
N ASP A 77 -9.74 6.46 -11.74
CA ASP A 77 -10.14 7.28 -12.90
C ASP A 77 -11.41 8.13 -12.68
N GLY A 78 -11.55 8.72 -11.50
CA GLY A 78 -12.72 9.55 -11.13
C GLY A 78 -13.91 8.78 -10.57
N LYS A 79 -13.94 7.45 -10.73
CA LYS A 79 -14.99 6.55 -10.21
C LYS A 79 -14.67 6.14 -8.78
N ARG A 80 -15.72 6.00 -7.98
CA ARG A 80 -15.66 5.62 -6.57
C ARG A 80 -16.61 4.47 -6.30
N VAL A 81 -16.12 3.49 -5.56
CA VAL A 81 -16.94 2.40 -5.03
C VAL A 81 -16.74 2.34 -3.52
N PRO A 82 -17.80 2.33 -2.69
CA PRO A 82 -17.64 2.21 -1.25
C PRO A 82 -16.84 0.96 -0.89
N VAL A 83 -15.85 1.11 -0.02
CA VAL A 83 -15.04 -0.01 0.49
C VAL A 83 -15.88 -0.80 1.49
N ARG A 84 -15.91 -2.13 1.32
CA ARG A 84 -16.51 -3.01 2.33
C ARG A 84 -15.49 -3.26 3.45
N ARG A 85 -15.97 -3.42 4.68
CA ARG A 85 -15.10 -3.70 5.84
C ARG A 85 -14.12 -4.86 5.59
N ALA A 86 -14.60 -5.98 5.05
CA ALA A 86 -13.74 -7.13 4.77
C ALA A 86 -12.61 -6.81 3.78
N GLU A 87 -12.88 -5.98 2.77
CA GLU A 87 -11.88 -5.57 1.78
C GLU A 87 -10.83 -4.64 2.41
N LEU A 88 -11.25 -3.78 3.35
CA LEU A 88 -10.35 -2.91 4.11
C LEU A 88 -9.47 -3.73 5.08
N ASP A 89 -10.06 -4.68 5.80
CA ASP A 89 -9.34 -5.58 6.71
C ASP A 89 -8.29 -6.40 5.93
N THR A 90 -8.63 -6.88 4.73
CA THR A 90 -7.69 -7.56 3.82
C THR A 90 -6.52 -6.66 3.43
N LEU A 91 -6.79 -5.41 3.02
CA LEU A 91 -5.72 -4.48 2.65
C LEU A 91 -4.80 -4.15 3.83
N HIS A 92 -5.35 -3.95 5.02
CA HIS A 92 -4.55 -3.65 6.22
C HIS A 92 -3.63 -4.81 6.56
N ARG A 93 -4.17 -6.03 6.62
CA ARG A 93 -3.37 -7.23 6.90
C ARG A 93 -2.26 -7.40 5.85
N PHE A 94 -2.58 -7.21 4.57
CA PHE A 94 -1.60 -7.25 3.51
C PHE A 94 -0.46 -6.24 3.73
N VAL A 95 -0.77 -4.99 4.06
CA VAL A 95 0.23 -3.94 4.33
C VAL A 95 1.11 -4.31 5.52
N GLU A 96 0.53 -4.83 6.60
CA GLU A 96 1.26 -5.26 7.79
C GLU A 96 2.22 -6.41 7.47
N GLU A 97 1.75 -7.43 6.75
CA GLU A 97 2.58 -8.57 6.35
C GLU A 97 3.74 -8.15 5.43
N VAL A 98 3.50 -7.26 4.46
CA VAL A 98 4.57 -6.74 3.59
C VAL A 98 5.64 -6.01 4.40
N ARG A 99 5.22 -5.17 5.35
CA ARG A 99 6.14 -4.39 6.19
C ARG A 99 6.91 -5.27 7.16
N TYR A 100 6.27 -6.32 7.69
CA TYR A 100 6.91 -7.31 8.52
C TYR A 100 8.03 -8.02 7.76
N VAL A 101 7.79 -8.51 6.54
CA VAL A 101 8.82 -9.14 5.70
C VAL A 101 9.96 -8.17 5.39
N LEU A 102 9.67 -6.89 5.12
CA LEU A 102 10.69 -5.88 4.87
C LEU A 102 11.43 -5.38 6.13
N GLY A 103 11.10 -5.90 7.33
CA GLY A 103 11.66 -5.43 8.59
C GLY A 103 11.38 -3.94 8.86
N ILE A 104 10.30 -3.39 8.30
CA ILE A 104 9.89 -2.00 8.51
C ILE A 104 9.14 -1.93 9.83
N LYS A 105 9.60 -1.06 10.75
CA LYS A 105 8.92 -0.84 12.02
C LYS A 105 7.53 -0.26 11.76
N VAL A 106 6.49 -1.00 12.15
CA VAL A 106 5.10 -0.52 12.06
C VAL A 106 4.89 0.56 13.11
N LEU A 107 4.54 1.77 12.69
CA LEU A 107 4.21 2.87 13.61
C LEU A 107 2.74 2.75 14.04
N TYR A 108 2.42 3.21 15.25
CA TYR A 108 1.11 3.03 15.89
C TYR A 108 -0.08 3.43 15.00
N HIS A 109 0.02 4.56 14.29
CA HIS A 109 -1.04 5.02 13.38
C HIS A 109 -1.23 4.12 12.17
N GLU A 110 -0.17 3.44 11.72
CA GLU A 110 -0.24 2.56 10.56
C GLU A 110 -0.88 1.21 10.91
N SER A 111 -0.70 0.74 12.15
CA SER A 111 -1.38 -0.44 12.71
C SER A 111 -2.89 -0.25 12.93
N LEU A 112 -3.36 1.00 12.96
CA LEU A 112 -4.79 1.32 13.14
C LEU A 112 -5.56 1.42 11.82
N GLY A 113 -4.89 1.22 10.67
CA GLY A 113 -5.55 1.27 9.37
C GLY A 113 -5.84 2.68 8.85
N THR A 114 -5.09 3.69 9.31
CA THR A 114 -5.36 5.10 8.95
C THR A 114 -4.51 5.61 7.80
N THR A 115 -3.85 4.73 7.03
CA THR A 115 -3.00 5.16 5.91
C THR A 115 -3.74 4.95 4.61
N ASN A 116 -4.11 6.04 3.96
CA ASN A 116 -4.85 6.05 2.71
C ASN A 116 -3.97 6.56 1.58
N ALA A 117 -4.09 5.98 0.39
CA ALA A 117 -3.38 6.45 -0.80
C ALA A 117 -3.76 7.89 -1.12
N ARG A 118 -5.03 8.22 -0.87
CA ARG A 118 -5.59 9.56 -1.05
C ARG A 118 -6.45 9.93 0.14
N SER A 119 -6.24 11.12 0.69
CA SER A 119 -7.15 11.73 1.68
C SER A 119 -7.73 13.01 1.09
N VAL A 120 -9.03 13.02 0.85
CA VAL A 120 -9.78 14.20 0.38
C VAL A 120 -10.81 14.54 1.44
N TYR A 121 -10.39 15.33 2.40
CA TYR A 121 -11.30 15.84 3.42
C TYR A 121 -12.20 16.91 2.80
N ASP A 122 -13.51 16.76 2.94
CA ASP A 122 -14.46 17.82 2.64
C ASP A 122 -14.40 18.85 3.77
N ARG A 123 -13.47 19.81 3.65
CA ARG A 123 -13.48 20.97 4.55
C ARG A 123 -14.58 21.89 4.08
N LEU A 124 -15.46 22.29 4.99
CA LEU A 124 -16.38 23.42 4.79
C LEU A 124 -15.60 24.61 4.22
N THR A 125 -15.90 25.00 2.99
CA THR A 125 -15.44 26.26 2.42
C THR A 125 -16.05 27.41 3.23
N GLY A 126 -15.20 28.30 3.78
CA GLY A 126 -15.68 29.51 4.49
C GLY A 126 -15.52 29.51 6.01
N ARG A 127 -14.52 28.83 6.58
CA ARG A 127 -14.17 29.04 7.99
C ARG A 127 -13.71 30.51 8.19
N PRO A 128 -14.37 31.30 9.05
CA PRO A 128 -14.14 32.75 9.16
C PRO A 128 -12.82 33.13 9.85
N ASP A 129 -12.04 32.16 10.34
CA ASP A 129 -10.69 32.35 10.87
C ASP A 129 -9.63 32.54 9.78
N ARG A 130 -10.00 32.44 8.49
CA ARG A 130 -9.10 32.74 7.35
C ARG A 130 -9.14 34.20 6.90
N ASN A 131 -9.32 35.12 7.84
CA ASN A 131 -9.01 36.54 7.68
C ASN A 131 -8.16 36.96 8.89
N LEU A 132 -6.86 36.63 8.86
CA LEU A 132 -5.89 37.36 9.66
C LEU A 132 -5.39 38.53 8.80
N VAL A 133 -5.54 39.71 9.40
CA VAL A 133 -5.01 41.02 8.99
C VAL A 133 -3.51 40.94 8.70
#